data_AF-A0A438II40-F1
#
_entry.id   AF-A0A438II40-F1
#
_cell.length_a   1.000
_cell.length_b   1.000
_cell.length_c   1.000
_cell.angle_alpha   90.00
_cell.angle_beta   90.00
_cell.angle_gamma   90.00
#
_symmetry.space_group_name_H-M   'P 1'
#
loop_
_entity.id
_entity.type
_entity.pdbx_description
1 polymer ?
#
loop_
_entity_poly.entity_id
_entity_poly.type
_entity_poly.pdbx_seq_one_letter_code
_entity_poly.pdbx_strand_id
1 'polypeptide(L)' 'MVAVEALFGNSVDNGAKSAFHAQIAYFVEPSHDCLVECLPTCKSDKNPPKFPPVKCGTYLTQRYKDTHADLNLYTKHQA' A
#
# COMPACT_ATOMS: atom_id res chain seq x y z
N MET A 1 0.73 4.26 -6.37
CA MET A 1 1.94 4.12 -5.54
C MET A 1 2.95 5.12 -6.06
N VAL A 2 3.05 6.28 -5.43
CA VAL A 2 4.08 7.27 -5.76
C VAL A 2 5.00 7.32 -4.56
N ALA A 3 6.25 6.86 -4.73
CA ALA A 3 7.27 7.04 -3.73
C ALA A 3 7.83 8.45 -3.90
N VAL A 4 7.70 9.28 -2.86
CA VAL A 4 8.41 10.56 -2.80
C VAL A 4 9.72 10.28 -2.08
N GLU A 5 10.84 10.47 -2.76
CA GLU A 5 12.15 10.41 -2.11
C GLU A 5 12.34 11.66 -1.25
N ALA A 6 12.47 11.48 0.06
CA ALA A 6 12.91 12.52 0.96
C ALA A 6 14.44 12.44 1.11
N LEU A 7 15.17 13.26 0.35
CA LEU A 7 16.61 13.41 0.53
C LEU A 7 16.89 14.35 1.72
N PHE A 8 17.08 13.78 2.90
CA PHE A 8 17.62 14.52 4.04
C PHE A 8 19.10 14.83 3.79
N GLY A 9 19.47 16.10 3.95
CA GLY A 9 20.74 16.68 3.47
C GLY A 9 22.02 16.04 4.01
N ASN A 10 23.05 16.02 3.18
CA ASN A 10 24.39 15.52 3.51
C ASN A 10 25.10 16.48 4.48
N SER A 11 25.27 16.10 5.75
CA SER A 11 26.33 16.67 6.60
C SER A 11 27.66 15.95 6.30
N VAL A 12 28.73 16.72 6.13
CA VAL A 12 30.10 16.20 5.94
C VAL A 12 30.77 16.14 7.30
N ASP A 13 30.82 14.96 7.87
CA ASP A 13 31.63 14.67 9.05
C ASP A 13 32.64 13.56 8.72
N ASN A 14 33.90 13.82 9.07
CA ASN A 14 35.07 13.02 8.73
C ASN A 14 35.15 11.81 9.67
N GLY A 15 34.64 10.66 9.24
CA GLY A 15 34.81 9.37 9.92
C GLY A 15 33.64 8.43 9.67
N ALA A 16 33.86 7.36 8.89
CA ALA A 16 32.94 6.23 8.66
C ALA A 16 31.45 6.59 8.47
N LYS A 17 31.09 7.11 7.29
CA LYS A 17 29.70 7.40 6.91
C LYS A 17 28.89 6.13 6.69
N SER A 18 28.15 5.67 7.69
CA SER A 18 26.92 4.91 7.44
C SER A 18 25.86 5.93 7.03
N ALA A 19 25.62 6.09 5.73
CA ALA A 19 24.57 6.97 5.24
C ALA A 19 23.21 6.41 5.68
N PHE A 20 22.52 7.10 6.60
CA PHE A 20 21.18 6.74 7.01
C PHE A 20 20.21 7.16 5.90
N HIS A 21 19.78 6.19 5.08
CA HIS A 21 18.83 6.42 4.01
C HIS A 21 17.41 6.17 4.51
N ALA A 22 16.64 7.23 4.73
CA ALA A 22 15.23 7.15 5.12
C ALA A 22 14.34 7.30 3.88
N GLN A 23 13.52 6.27 3.61
CA GLN A 23 12.43 6.35 2.64
C GLN A 23 11.11 6.40 3.41
N ILE A 24 10.26 7.35 3.05
CA ILE A 24 8.92 7.47 3.63
C ILE A 24 7.93 7.21 2.51
N ALA A 25 7.20 6.11 2.62
CA ALA A 25 6.11 5.82 1.70
C ALA A 25 4.82 6.50 2.20
N TYR A 26 4.20 7.31 1.35
CA TYR A 26 2.88 7.88 1.61
C TYR A 26 1.85 7.23 0.68
N PHE A 27 0.87 6.54 1.27
CA PHE A 27 -0.17 5.82 0.54
C PHE A 27 -1.45 6.65 0.54
N VAL A 28 -1.94 7.01 -0.65
CA VAL A 28 -3.24 7.66 -0.81
C VAL A 28 -4.26 6.60 -1.16
N GLU A 29 -5.25 6.45 -0.29
CA GLU A 29 -6.35 5.51 -0.44
C GLU A 29 -7.68 6.29 -0.38
N PRO A 30 -8.70 5.85 -1.13
CA PRO A 30 -10.04 6.42 -0.97
C PRO A 30 -10.64 6.01 0.38
N SER A 31 -11.79 6.59 0.75
CA SER A 31 -12.52 6.18 1.95
C SER A 31 -12.81 4.67 1.95
N HIS A 32 -12.80 4.03 3.12
CA HIS A 32 -13.10 2.59 3.25
C HIS A 32 -14.46 2.19 2.67
N ASP A 33 -15.44 3.09 2.75
CA ASP A 33 -16.79 2.90 2.18
C ASP A 33 -16.90 3.25 0.71
N CYS A 34 -15.83 3.79 0.10
CA CYS A 34 -15.81 4.09 -1.32
C CYS A 34 -16.00 2.80 -2.15
N LEU A 35 -17.02 2.81 -3.01
CA LEU A 35 -17.25 1.78 -4.00
C LEU A 35 -16.29 2.00 -5.17
N VAL A 36 -15.35 1.07 -5.36
CA VAL A 36 -14.42 1.06 -6.48
C VAL A 36 -15.04 0.23 -7.60
N GLU A 37 -15.30 0.87 -8.73
CA GLU A 37 -15.85 0.24 -9.92
C GLU A 37 -15.24 0.82 -11.20
N CYS A 38 -15.48 0.17 -12.34
CA CYS A 38 -15.03 0.68 -13.63
C CYS A 38 -15.74 2.00 -13.95
N LEU A 39 -14.96 3.06 -14.16
CA LEU A 39 -15.48 4.39 -14.47
C LEU A 39 -16.37 4.36 -15.72
N PRO A 40 -17.44 5.18 -15.78
CA PRO A 40 -18.37 5.20 -16.92
C PRO A 40 -17.67 5.42 -18.26
N THR A 41 -16.64 6.26 -18.30
CA THR A 41 -15.86 6.58 -19.50
C THR A 41 -14.87 5.50 -19.91
N CYS A 42 -14.64 4.48 -19.07
CA CYS A 42 -13.68 3.39 -19.32
C CYS A 42 -14.35 2.10 -19.80
N LYS A 43 -15.69 2.03 -19.81
CA LYS A 43 -16.46 0.84 -20.23
C LYS A 43 -17.36 1.14 -21.43
N SER A 44 -17.56 0.13 -22.27
CA SER A 44 -18.53 0.14 -23.38
C SER A 44 -18.99 -1.29 -23.69
N ASP A 45 -19.94 -1.46 -24.59
CA ASP A 45 -20.42 -2.80 -25.00
C ASP A 45 -19.30 -3.66 -25.58
N LYS A 46 -18.32 -3.04 -26.24
CA LYS A 46 -17.15 -3.73 -26.81
C LYS A 46 -16.00 -3.88 -25.80
N ASN A 47 -16.05 -3.17 -24.67
CA ASN A 47 -15.04 -3.21 -23.61
C ASN A 47 -15.72 -3.22 -22.23
N PRO A 48 -16.28 -4.37 -21.81
CA PRO A 48 -16.98 -4.47 -20.55
C PRO A 48 -16.00 -4.40 -19.36
N PRO A 49 -16.48 -4.03 -18.15
CA PRO A 49 -15.67 -4.06 -16.93
C PRO A 49 -15.07 -5.44 -16.69
N LYS A 50 -13.75 -5.47 -16.41
CA LYS A 50 -13.01 -6.72 -16.14
C LYS A 50 -13.22 -7.27 -14.73
N PHE A 51 -13.56 -6.39 -13.79
CA PHE A 51 -13.68 -6.73 -12.37
C PHE A 51 -15.01 -6.23 -11.83
N PRO A 52 -15.63 -6.99 -10.90
CA PRO A 52 -16.84 -6.53 -10.23
C PRO A 52 -16.54 -5.33 -9.31
N PRO A 53 -17.54 -4.47 -9.05
CA PRO A 53 -17.43 -3.43 -8.04
C PRO A 53 -17.07 -3.98 -6.66
N VAL A 54 -16.20 -3.30 -5.92
CA VAL A 54 -15.75 -3.69 -4.58
C VAL A 54 -15.55 -2.48 -3.70
N LYS A 55 -15.87 -2.57 -2.40
CA LYS A 55 -15.53 -1.52 -1.44
C LYS A 55 -14.03 -1.50 -1.16
N CYS A 56 -13.44 -0.31 -1.07
CA CYS A 56 -12.01 -0.16 -0.82
C CYS A 56 -11.56 -0.90 0.45
N GLY A 57 -12.28 -0.73 1.57
CA GLY A 57 -11.93 -1.41 2.83
C GLY A 57 -11.98 -2.94 2.75
N THR A 58 -12.94 -3.49 2.01
CA THR A 58 -13.03 -4.94 1.78
C THR A 58 -11.81 -5.44 1.00
N TYR A 59 -11.45 -4.75 -0.08
CA TYR A 59 -10.28 -5.10 -0.90
C TYR A 59 -8.99 -5.01 -0.09
N LEU A 60 -8.74 -3.91 0.64
CA LEU A 60 -7.54 -3.73 1.45
C LEU A 60 -7.41 -4.81 2.52
N THR A 61 -8.51 -5.10 3.24
CA THR A 61 -8.54 -6.17 4.26
C THR A 61 -8.16 -7.53 3.68
N GLN A 62 -8.68 -7.86 2.49
CA GLN A 62 -8.33 -9.09 1.80
C GLN A 62 -6.84 -9.11 1.44
N ARG A 63 -6.31 -8.03 0.86
CA ARG A 63 -4.89 -7.94 0.50
C ARG A 63 -3.96 -8.11 1.71
N TYR A 64 -4.29 -7.51 2.85
CA TYR A 64 -3.51 -7.70 4.08
C TYR A 64 -3.51 -9.16 4.54
N LYS A 65 -4.67 -9.81 4.55
CA LYS A 65 -4.80 -11.23 4.93
C LYS A 65 -4.05 -12.17 3.99
N ASP A 66 -4.06 -11.88 2.69
CA ASP A 66 -3.44 -12.75 1.68
C ASP A 66 -1.90 -12.69 1.72
N THR A 67 -1.31 -11.56 2.12
CA THR A 67 0.15 -11.33 1.97
C THR A 67 0.92 -11.19 3.27
N HIS A 68 0.26 -10.88 4.40
CA HIS A 68 0.95 -10.65 5.68
C HIS A 68 0.92 -11.90 6.55
N ALA A 69 1.99 -12.11 7.31
CA ALA A 69 2.06 -13.19 8.29
C ALA A 69 0.96 -13.02 9.35
N ASP A 70 0.29 -14.12 9.68
CA ASP A 70 -0.63 -14.14 10.82
C ASP A 70 0.17 -13.98 12.12
N LEU A 71 0.07 -12.80 12.72
CA LEU A 71 0.80 -12.49 13.95
C LEU A 71 0.33 -13.32 15.15
N ASN A 72 -0.87 -13.92 15.08
CA ASN A 72 -1.37 -14.82 16.13
C ASN A 72 -0.54 -16.10 16.24
N LEU A 73 0.26 -16.44 15.23
CA LEU A 73 1.22 -17.54 15.29
C LEU A 73 2.27 -17.30 16.37
N TYR A 74 2.78 -16.07 16.49
CA TYR A 74 3.81 -15.75 17.49
C TYR A 74 3.28 -15.82 18.92
N THR A 75 2.00 -15.50 19.14
CA THR A 75 1.37 -15.57 20.46
C THR A 75 1.17 -17.02 20.93
N LYS A 76 0.95 -17.97 20.01
CA LYS A 76 0.84 -19.41 20.34
C LYS A 76 2.17 -20.06 20.70
N HIS A 77 3.30 -19.52 20.25
CA HIS A 77 4.63 -20.05 20.58
C HIS A 77 5.14 -19.61 21.96
N GLN A 78 4.43 -18.71 22.65
CA GLN A 78 4.79 -18.19 23.98
C GLN A 78 3.96 -18.79 25.13
N ALA A 79 3.18 -19.85 24.86
CA ALA A 79 2.37 -20.56 25.85
C ALA A 79 2.85 -22.01 26.04
#